data_AF-A0A7L1IGT3-F1
#
_entry.id   AF-A0A7L1IGT3-F1
#
_cell.length_a   1.000
_cell.length_b   1.000
_cell.length_c   1.000
_cell.angle_alpha   90.00
_cell.angle_beta   90.00
_cell.angle_gamma   90.00
#
_symmetry.space_group_name_H-M   'P 1'
#
loop_
_entity.id
_entity.type
_entity.pdbx_description
1 polymer ?
#
loop_
_entity_poly.entity_id
_entity_poly.type
_entity_poly.pdbx_seq_one_letter_code
_entity_poly.pdbx_strand_id
1 'polypeptide(L)'
;ELGLCQLREGASGSSLRAILCTFTLLVYHTYVSLILGTGEANLQEADSLLEPYLHRFPNGSIILFYAARIDILKGNFEKAQLRFQECIAAQQEWKQIHHLCYWELMWCYTFQQNWLQAYRYADLLSKESRWSKAIYVFQKAAILCMLPEDDLKRTGEDIVSLFRQVDGLKQRIAGKSIPTEKFAVRKARRYASSQPVKLILPALEMMYVWNGFAIVGKRADLTESLLVTIEKEETALQNETNRSEYYMDDVCMLQLLKGLCLKHLGRLMQAELCFSKVVQSEKQIKYDSYLVPFTLYELGLLYKQQDEREKAIRYIETAKNNYKEYSMESRLHFRIHAAL
;
A
#
# COMPACT_ATOMS: atom_id res chain seq x y z
N GLU A 1 20.31 -12.01 8.85
CA GLU A 1 20.63 -13.27 8.13
C GLU A 1 20.54 -14.51 9.02
N LEU A 2 21.23 -14.56 10.17
CA LEU A 2 21.20 -15.72 11.08
C LEU A 2 19.78 -16.25 11.41
N GLY A 3 18.85 -15.36 11.74
CA GLY A 3 17.47 -15.75 12.06
C GLY A 3 16.73 -16.42 10.90
N LEU A 4 17.00 -16.01 9.65
CA LEU A 4 16.40 -16.67 8.47
C LEU A 4 17.01 -18.06 8.25
N CYS A 5 18.31 -18.23 8.48
CA CYS A 5 18.95 -19.54 8.42
C CYS A 5 18.34 -20.51 9.44
N GLN A 6 18.15 -20.07 10.69
CA GLN A 6 17.52 -20.87 11.73
C GLN A 6 16.06 -21.24 11.41
N LEU A 7 15.31 -20.32 10.78
CA LEU A 7 13.95 -20.61 10.32
C LEU A 7 13.94 -21.66 9.20
N ARG A 8 14.87 -21.59 8.24
CA ARG A 8 14.99 -22.58 7.16
C ARG A 8 15.33 -23.97 7.69
N GLU A 9 16.29 -24.05 8.62
CA GLU A 9 16.64 -25.29 9.31
C GLU A 9 15.45 -25.83 10.13
N GLY A 10 14.70 -24.94 10.78
CA GLY A 10 13.48 -25.32 11.49
C GLY A 10 12.40 -25.88 10.56
N ALA A 11 12.26 -25.30 9.36
CA ALA A 11 11.26 -25.65 8.35
C ALA A 11 11.55 -26.98 7.63
N SER A 12 12.79 -27.48 7.62
CA SER A 12 13.14 -28.74 6.96
C SER A 12 12.68 -30.00 7.72
N GLY A 13 12.12 -29.85 8.92
CA GLY A 13 11.57 -30.95 9.71
C GLY A 13 10.11 -31.30 9.36
N SER A 14 9.52 -32.24 10.11
CA SER A 14 8.11 -32.66 9.95
C SER A 14 7.23 -32.36 11.17
N SER A 15 7.76 -31.68 12.18
CA SER A 15 7.07 -31.37 13.43
C SER A 15 6.23 -30.08 13.33
N LEU A 16 5.44 -29.79 14.37
CA LEU A 16 4.73 -28.51 14.47
C LEU A 16 5.67 -27.30 14.35
N ARG A 17 6.91 -27.42 14.86
CA ARG A 17 7.94 -26.38 14.71
C ARG A 17 8.22 -26.08 13.25
N ALA A 18 8.28 -27.10 12.40
CA ALA A 18 8.52 -26.90 10.97
C ALA A 18 7.39 -26.09 10.32
N ILE A 19 6.13 -26.39 10.66
CA ILE A 19 4.98 -25.63 10.16
C ILE A 19 5.06 -24.15 10.58
N LEU A 20 5.36 -23.89 11.85
CA LEU A 20 5.49 -22.52 12.36
C LEU A 20 6.66 -21.78 11.70
N CYS A 21 7.79 -22.45 11.49
CA CYS A 21 8.93 -21.88 10.76
C CYS A 21 8.58 -21.55 9.31
N THR A 22 7.91 -22.46 8.59
CA THR A 22 7.41 -22.24 7.22
C THR A 22 6.46 -21.05 7.18
N PHE A 23 5.47 -20.98 8.07
CA PHE A 23 4.54 -19.84 8.10
C PHE A 23 5.25 -18.53 8.44
N THR A 24 6.25 -18.54 9.31
CA THR A 24 7.05 -17.35 9.62
C THR A 24 7.86 -16.89 8.41
N LEU A 25 8.46 -17.82 7.65
CA LEU A 25 9.15 -17.52 6.40
C LEU A 25 8.17 -16.98 5.34
N LEU A 26 6.99 -17.56 5.22
CA LEU A 26 5.94 -17.06 4.32
C LEU A 26 5.53 -15.63 4.69
N VAL A 27 5.29 -15.32 5.97
CA VAL A 27 5.05 -13.93 6.41
C VAL A 27 6.23 -13.02 6.04
N TYR A 28 7.46 -13.49 6.26
CA TYR A 28 8.65 -12.71 5.93
C TYR A 28 8.70 -12.36 4.44
N HIS A 29 8.60 -13.37 3.56
CA HIS A 29 8.69 -13.18 2.12
C HIS A 29 7.47 -12.46 1.53
N THR A 30 6.26 -12.64 2.08
CA THR A 30 5.03 -12.08 1.47
C THR A 30 4.55 -10.76 2.07
N TYR A 31 4.99 -10.41 3.29
CA TYR A 31 4.58 -9.18 3.97
C TYR A 31 5.77 -8.35 4.45
N VAL A 32 6.71 -8.92 5.21
CA VAL A 32 7.79 -8.13 5.82
C VAL A 32 8.69 -7.50 4.75
N SER A 33 9.17 -8.29 3.80
CA SER A 33 10.00 -7.79 2.69
C SER A 33 9.28 -6.76 1.82
N LEU A 34 7.96 -6.86 1.70
CA LEU A 34 7.16 -5.90 0.94
C LEU A 34 6.92 -4.59 1.72
N ILE A 35 6.43 -4.68 2.96
CA ILE A 35 5.94 -3.54 3.75
C ILE A 35 7.10 -2.71 4.31
N LEU A 36 8.15 -3.40 4.77
CA LEU A 36 9.30 -2.82 5.46
C LEU A 36 10.60 -2.89 4.64
N GLY A 37 10.62 -3.65 3.55
CA GLY A 37 11.79 -3.78 2.68
C GLY A 37 11.73 -2.94 1.41
N THR A 38 12.56 -3.32 0.43
CA THR A 38 12.61 -2.72 -0.91
C THR A 38 11.44 -3.13 -1.81
N GLY A 39 10.64 -4.12 -1.40
CA GLY A 39 9.61 -4.74 -2.24
C GLY A 39 10.09 -5.97 -3.02
N GLU A 40 11.38 -6.31 -2.96
CA GLU A 40 11.93 -7.52 -3.55
C GLU A 40 11.70 -8.71 -2.61
N ALA A 41 10.72 -9.54 -2.94
CA ALA A 41 10.40 -10.76 -2.22
C ALA A 41 10.98 -11.99 -2.93
N ASN A 42 11.52 -12.95 -2.17
CA ASN A 42 11.91 -14.26 -2.69
C ASN A 42 10.66 -15.14 -2.89
N LEU A 43 9.93 -14.89 -3.99
CA LEU A 43 8.70 -15.62 -4.29
C LEU A 43 8.96 -17.09 -4.63
N GLN A 44 10.13 -17.42 -5.19
CA GLN A 44 10.53 -18.80 -5.48
C GLN A 44 10.65 -19.63 -4.19
N GLU A 45 11.27 -19.06 -3.16
CA GLU A 45 11.33 -19.69 -1.83
C GLU A 45 9.93 -19.80 -1.22
N ALA A 46 9.10 -18.76 -1.33
CA ALA A 46 7.73 -18.81 -0.84
C ALA A 46 6.88 -19.91 -1.51
N ASP A 47 6.98 -20.09 -2.83
CA ASP A 47 6.32 -21.21 -3.53
C ASP A 47 6.83 -22.56 -3.01
N SER A 48 8.16 -22.73 -2.96
CA SER A 48 8.79 -23.99 -2.54
C SER A 48 8.40 -24.38 -1.11
N LEU A 49 8.28 -23.40 -0.22
CA LEU A 49 7.83 -23.60 1.16
C LEU A 49 6.36 -24.02 1.24
N LEU A 50 5.50 -23.50 0.36
CA LEU A 50 4.06 -23.74 0.41
C LEU A 50 3.64 -25.05 -0.29
N GLU A 51 4.36 -25.44 -1.34
CA GLU A 51 3.99 -26.54 -2.24
C GLU A 51 3.70 -27.90 -1.53
N PRO A 52 4.51 -28.36 -0.56
CA PRO A 52 4.18 -29.58 0.19
C PRO A 52 2.85 -29.50 0.95
N TYR A 53 2.47 -28.31 1.41
CA TYR A 53 1.23 -28.09 2.15
C TYR A 53 0.02 -27.97 1.24
N LEU A 54 0.18 -27.51 0.00
CA LEU A 54 -0.89 -27.55 -1.01
C LEU A 54 -1.31 -28.99 -1.32
N HIS A 55 -0.35 -29.91 -1.42
CA HIS A 55 -0.65 -31.33 -1.62
C HIS A 55 -1.27 -31.97 -0.38
N ARG A 56 -0.75 -31.68 0.80
CA ARG A 56 -1.21 -32.31 2.05
C ARG A 56 -2.53 -31.76 2.57
N PHE A 57 -2.78 -30.46 2.36
CA PHE A 57 -3.95 -29.74 2.89
C PHE A 57 -4.56 -28.83 1.80
N PRO A 58 -5.10 -29.40 0.71
CA PRO A 58 -5.57 -28.62 -0.45
C PRO A 58 -6.71 -27.64 -0.11
N ASN A 59 -7.52 -27.96 0.90
CA ASN A 59 -8.61 -27.10 1.39
C ASN A 59 -8.25 -26.33 2.68
N GLY A 60 -6.98 -26.33 3.09
CA GLY A 60 -6.54 -25.62 4.28
C GLY A 60 -6.62 -24.11 4.06
N SER A 61 -7.44 -23.40 4.84
CA SER A 61 -7.68 -21.96 4.66
C SER A 61 -6.40 -21.12 4.69
N ILE A 62 -5.47 -21.38 5.62
CA ILE A 62 -4.17 -20.69 5.67
C ILE A 62 -3.32 -20.99 4.42
N ILE A 63 -3.41 -22.22 3.89
CA ILE A 63 -2.65 -22.63 2.70
C ILE A 63 -3.21 -21.94 1.45
N LEU A 64 -4.54 -21.93 1.29
CA LEU A 64 -5.24 -21.20 0.22
C LEU A 64 -4.93 -19.70 0.29
N PHE A 65 -4.94 -19.12 1.49
CA PHE A 65 -4.60 -17.72 1.71
C PHE A 65 -3.19 -17.39 1.21
N TYR A 66 -2.17 -18.16 1.59
CA TYR A 66 -0.81 -17.92 1.11
C TYR A 66 -0.66 -18.17 -0.39
N ALA A 67 -1.34 -19.17 -0.95
CA ALA A 67 -1.32 -19.42 -2.39
C ALA A 67 -1.89 -18.24 -3.18
N ALA A 68 -2.99 -17.66 -2.71
CA ALA A 68 -3.60 -16.47 -3.29
C ALA A 68 -2.70 -15.23 -3.10
N ARG A 69 -2.08 -15.07 -1.94
CA ARG A 69 -1.16 -13.97 -1.65
C ARG A 69 0.08 -14.00 -2.56
N ILE A 70 0.65 -15.19 -2.81
CA ILE A 70 1.77 -15.34 -3.73
C ILE A 70 1.35 -14.99 -5.16
N ASP A 71 0.14 -15.38 -5.60
CA ASP A 71 -0.39 -14.97 -6.90
C ASP A 71 -0.54 -13.44 -7.01
N ILE A 72 -1.00 -12.74 -5.96
CA ILE A 72 -1.02 -11.26 -5.94
C ILE A 72 0.38 -10.71 -6.20
N LEU A 73 1.39 -11.21 -5.47
CA LEU A 73 2.77 -10.71 -5.58
C LEU A 73 3.41 -11.00 -6.94
N LYS A 74 2.89 -11.99 -7.66
CA LYS A 74 3.26 -12.28 -9.06
C LYS A 74 2.48 -11.44 -10.09
N GLY A 75 1.46 -10.69 -9.68
CA GLY A 75 0.57 -9.94 -10.58
C GLY A 75 -0.57 -10.77 -11.18
N ASN A 76 -0.80 -11.99 -10.68
CA ASN A 76 -1.88 -12.89 -11.11
C ASN A 76 -3.19 -12.58 -10.36
N PHE A 77 -3.69 -11.34 -10.50
CA PHE A 77 -4.78 -10.81 -9.70
C PHE A 77 -6.09 -11.59 -9.82
N GLU A 78 -6.49 -11.94 -11.04
CA GLU A 78 -7.73 -12.67 -11.32
C GLU A 78 -7.72 -14.07 -10.67
N LYS A 79 -6.58 -14.75 -10.75
CA LYS A 79 -6.37 -16.06 -10.13
C LYS A 79 -6.36 -15.97 -8.60
N ALA A 80 -5.72 -14.93 -8.05
CA ALA A 80 -5.71 -14.69 -6.62
C ALA A 80 -7.13 -14.43 -6.07
N GLN A 81 -7.96 -13.69 -6.81
CA GLN A 81 -9.35 -13.42 -6.41
C GLN A 81 -10.15 -14.70 -6.23
N LEU A 82 -10.07 -15.62 -7.19
CA LEU A 82 -10.74 -16.93 -7.12
C LEU A 82 -10.26 -17.71 -5.89
N ARG A 83 -8.95 -17.78 -5.65
CA ARG A 83 -8.37 -18.49 -4.50
C ARG A 83 -8.74 -17.88 -3.15
N PHE A 84 -8.85 -16.56 -3.04
CA PHE A 84 -9.34 -15.93 -1.81
C PHE A 84 -10.83 -16.23 -1.58
N GLN A 85 -11.64 -16.30 -2.63
CA GLN A 85 -13.04 -16.72 -2.52
C GLN A 85 -13.15 -18.19 -2.07
N GLU A 86 -12.33 -19.08 -2.62
CA GLU A 86 -12.21 -20.48 -2.15
C GLU A 86 -11.77 -20.54 -0.68
N CYS A 87 -10.79 -19.73 -0.28
CA CYS A 87 -10.34 -19.64 1.11
C CYS A 87 -11.46 -19.19 2.07
N ILE A 88 -12.30 -18.25 1.65
CA ILE A 88 -13.47 -17.80 2.43
C ILE A 88 -14.51 -18.92 2.52
N ALA A 89 -14.76 -19.63 1.41
CA ALA A 89 -15.73 -20.73 1.37
C ALA A 89 -15.28 -21.96 2.17
N ALA A 90 -13.98 -22.19 2.31
CA ALA A 90 -13.43 -23.39 2.96
C ALA A 90 -13.73 -23.48 4.47
N GLN A 91 -14.07 -22.38 5.14
CA GLN A 91 -14.34 -22.37 6.59
C GLN A 91 -15.24 -21.20 7.00
N GLN A 92 -16.00 -21.34 8.10
CA GLN A 92 -16.87 -20.28 8.65
C GLN A 92 -16.63 -19.99 10.13
N GLU A 93 -15.74 -20.73 10.79
CA GLU A 93 -15.50 -20.63 12.23
C GLU A 93 -14.62 -19.43 12.59
N TRP A 94 -13.60 -19.15 11.77
CA TRP A 94 -12.58 -18.14 12.02
C TRP A 94 -12.76 -16.96 11.08
N LYS A 95 -13.64 -16.03 11.45
CA LYS A 95 -13.95 -14.82 10.67
C LYS A 95 -12.71 -13.93 10.42
N GLN A 96 -11.70 -14.02 11.26
CA GLN A 96 -10.44 -13.30 11.11
C GLN A 96 -9.72 -13.69 9.81
N ILE A 97 -9.83 -14.95 9.38
CA ILE A 97 -9.27 -15.39 8.09
C ILE A 97 -10.05 -14.76 6.94
N HIS A 98 -11.38 -14.63 7.06
CA HIS A 98 -12.18 -13.89 6.07
C HIS A 98 -11.75 -12.42 6.00
N HIS A 99 -11.51 -11.78 7.15
CA HIS A 99 -11.04 -10.39 7.17
C HIS A 99 -9.66 -10.24 6.50
N LEU A 100 -8.75 -11.19 6.68
CA LEU A 100 -7.50 -11.20 5.92
C LEU A 100 -7.76 -11.32 4.42
N CYS A 101 -8.66 -12.21 3.99
CA CYS A 101 -9.03 -12.35 2.57
C CYS A 101 -9.69 -11.07 2.04
N TYR A 102 -10.57 -10.42 2.80
CA TYR A 102 -11.22 -9.16 2.41
C TYR A 102 -10.19 -8.05 2.23
N TRP A 103 -9.17 -7.98 3.08
CA TRP A 103 -8.08 -7.02 2.94
C TRP A 103 -7.32 -7.23 1.63
N GLU A 104 -6.95 -8.47 1.32
CA GLU A 104 -6.23 -8.80 0.08
C GLU A 104 -7.10 -8.59 -1.16
N LEU A 105 -8.39 -8.98 -1.11
CA LEU A 105 -9.35 -8.77 -2.20
C LEU A 105 -9.59 -7.28 -2.47
N MET A 106 -9.75 -6.46 -1.41
CA MET A 106 -9.86 -5.00 -1.53
C MET A 106 -8.69 -4.41 -2.31
N TRP A 107 -7.45 -4.78 -1.98
CA TRP A 107 -6.26 -4.32 -2.70
C TRP A 107 -6.20 -4.88 -4.13
N CYS A 108 -6.52 -6.15 -4.32
CA CYS A 108 -6.55 -6.78 -5.63
C CYS A 108 -7.47 -6.03 -6.62
N TYR A 109 -8.70 -5.70 -6.18
CA TYR A 109 -9.61 -4.89 -6.97
C TYR A 109 -9.17 -3.42 -7.10
N THR A 110 -8.49 -2.87 -6.09
CA THR A 110 -7.89 -1.52 -6.16
C THR A 110 -6.81 -1.45 -7.25
N PHE A 111 -5.93 -2.47 -7.38
CA PHE A 111 -4.91 -2.53 -8.43
C PHE A 111 -5.52 -2.57 -9.84
N GLN A 112 -6.68 -3.21 -9.97
CA GLN A 112 -7.44 -3.26 -11.22
C GLN A 112 -8.35 -2.04 -11.44
N GLN A 113 -8.34 -1.06 -10.54
CA GLN A 113 -9.27 0.09 -10.53
C GLN A 113 -10.76 -0.32 -10.56
N ASN A 114 -11.09 -1.52 -10.05
CA ASN A 114 -12.46 -1.95 -9.84
C ASN A 114 -12.95 -1.43 -8.48
N TRP A 115 -13.18 -0.12 -8.43
CA TRP A 115 -13.47 0.62 -7.20
C TRP A 115 -14.72 0.11 -6.47
N LEU A 116 -15.75 -0.34 -7.20
CA LEU A 116 -16.99 -0.81 -6.59
C LEU A 116 -16.79 -2.14 -5.84
N GLN A 117 -16.04 -3.09 -6.41
CA GLN A 117 -15.71 -4.32 -5.69
C GLN A 117 -14.75 -4.05 -4.54
N ALA A 118 -13.75 -3.19 -4.74
CA ALA A 118 -12.84 -2.77 -3.67
C ALA A 118 -13.61 -2.17 -2.49
N TYR A 119 -14.59 -1.30 -2.76
CA TYR A 119 -15.47 -0.69 -1.76
C TYR A 119 -16.24 -1.75 -0.97
N ARG A 120 -16.81 -2.77 -1.62
CA ARG A 120 -17.58 -3.81 -0.92
C ARG A 120 -16.75 -4.51 0.16
N TYR A 121 -15.50 -4.87 -0.15
CA TYR A 121 -14.61 -5.48 0.84
C TYR A 121 -14.12 -4.50 1.90
N ALA A 122 -13.86 -3.24 1.52
CA ALA A 122 -13.54 -2.18 2.48
C ALA A 122 -14.70 -1.93 3.46
N ASP A 123 -15.95 -1.99 2.98
CA ASP A 123 -17.15 -1.85 3.79
C ASP A 123 -17.31 -3.01 4.77
N LEU A 124 -17.16 -4.27 4.32
CA LEU A 124 -17.16 -5.46 5.18
C LEU A 124 -16.11 -5.34 6.30
N LEU A 125 -14.86 -4.99 5.96
CA LEU A 125 -13.81 -4.76 6.94
C LEU A 125 -14.18 -3.65 7.91
N SER A 126 -14.70 -2.53 7.40
CA SER A 126 -15.09 -1.39 8.20
C SER A 126 -16.24 -1.72 9.15
N LYS A 127 -17.12 -2.67 8.83
CA LYS A 127 -18.24 -3.08 9.68
C LYS A 127 -17.83 -4.14 10.69
N GLU A 128 -17.15 -5.18 10.24
CA GLU A 128 -16.93 -6.41 11.00
C GLU A 128 -15.62 -6.44 11.80
N SER A 129 -14.55 -5.82 11.28
CA SER A 129 -13.23 -5.96 11.89
C SER A 129 -12.97 -4.88 12.94
N ARG A 130 -12.32 -5.29 14.04
CA ARG A 130 -11.87 -4.40 15.13
C ARG A 130 -10.37 -4.16 15.13
N TRP A 131 -9.62 -4.76 14.19
CA TRP A 131 -8.16 -4.72 14.21
C TRP A 131 -7.57 -3.34 13.96
N SER A 132 -8.13 -2.54 13.05
CA SER A 132 -7.73 -1.15 12.82
C SER A 132 -8.88 -0.36 12.22
N LYS A 133 -9.87 -0.05 13.06
CA LYS A 133 -11.15 0.56 12.64
C LYS A 133 -10.94 1.90 11.93
N ALA A 134 -10.01 2.73 12.40
CA ALA A 134 -9.64 3.98 11.75
C ALA A 134 -9.11 3.77 10.32
N ILE A 135 -8.25 2.77 10.09
CA ILE A 135 -7.75 2.45 8.74
C ILE A 135 -8.86 1.94 7.85
N TYR A 136 -9.71 1.03 8.32
CA TYR A 136 -10.76 0.48 7.48
C TYR A 136 -11.78 1.54 7.06
N VAL A 137 -12.17 2.44 7.96
CA VAL A 137 -13.06 3.56 7.62
C VAL A 137 -12.39 4.57 6.70
N PHE A 138 -11.12 4.91 6.94
CA PHE A 138 -10.36 5.79 6.05
C PHE A 138 -10.22 5.17 4.64
N GLN A 139 -9.87 3.90 4.54
CA GLN A 139 -9.69 3.19 3.27
C GLN A 139 -11.01 3.07 2.50
N LYS A 140 -12.12 2.80 3.20
CA LYS A 140 -13.46 2.84 2.62
C LYS A 140 -13.76 4.22 2.00
N ALA A 141 -13.55 5.29 2.77
CA ALA A 141 -13.76 6.65 2.26
C ALA A 141 -12.83 7.00 1.09
N ALA A 142 -11.55 6.60 1.18
CA ALA A 142 -10.56 6.81 0.14
C ALA A 142 -10.92 6.09 -1.18
N ILE A 143 -11.43 4.86 -1.12
CA ILE A 143 -11.90 4.11 -2.29
C ILE A 143 -13.19 4.74 -2.86
N LEU A 144 -14.11 5.19 -2.01
CA LEU A 144 -15.32 5.89 -2.45
C LEU A 144 -15.00 7.19 -3.22
N CYS A 145 -13.92 7.90 -2.85
CA CYS A 145 -13.45 9.08 -3.60
C CYS A 145 -13.04 8.77 -5.05
N MET A 146 -12.76 7.50 -5.37
CA MET A 146 -12.34 7.07 -6.70
C MET A 146 -13.50 6.63 -7.59
N LEU A 147 -14.71 6.48 -7.03
CA LEU A 147 -15.88 6.04 -7.79
C LEU A 147 -16.41 7.16 -8.70
N PRO A 148 -16.97 6.80 -9.87
CA PRO A 148 -17.85 7.70 -10.61
C PRO A 148 -19.02 8.17 -9.74
N GLU A 149 -19.50 9.39 -9.98
CA GLU A 149 -20.51 10.03 -9.14
C GLU A 149 -21.82 9.21 -9.03
N ASP A 150 -22.24 8.58 -10.13
CA ASP A 150 -23.46 7.75 -10.16
C ASP A 150 -23.33 6.49 -9.31
N ASP A 151 -22.17 5.83 -9.36
CA ASP A 151 -21.93 4.65 -8.52
C ASP A 151 -21.76 5.04 -7.05
N LEU A 152 -21.13 6.17 -6.74
CA LEU A 152 -21.07 6.71 -5.39
C LEU A 152 -22.48 6.94 -4.82
N LYS A 153 -23.38 7.60 -5.58
CA LYS A 153 -24.77 7.82 -5.15
C LYS A 153 -25.48 6.51 -4.83
N ARG A 154 -25.26 5.45 -5.62
CA ARG A 154 -25.86 4.12 -5.40
C ARG A 154 -25.38 3.43 -4.13
N THR A 155 -24.21 3.77 -3.60
CA THR A 155 -23.73 3.23 -2.31
C THR A 155 -24.51 3.77 -1.11
N GLY A 156 -25.08 4.98 -1.23
CA GLY A 156 -25.74 5.67 -0.11
C GLY A 156 -24.77 6.16 0.99
N GLU A 157 -23.47 6.14 0.74
CA GLU A 157 -22.44 6.54 1.70
C GLU A 157 -22.18 8.04 1.67
N ASP A 158 -21.84 8.60 2.83
CA ASP A 158 -21.36 9.97 2.96
C ASP A 158 -19.85 9.98 3.23
N ILE A 159 -19.06 10.29 2.19
CA ILE A 159 -17.60 10.38 2.26
C ILE A 159 -17.14 11.37 3.35
N VAL A 160 -17.82 12.51 3.48
CA VAL A 160 -17.44 13.55 4.45
C VAL A 160 -17.66 13.04 5.87
N SER A 161 -18.81 12.42 6.13
CA SER A 161 -19.10 11.77 7.41
C SER A 161 -18.08 10.68 7.75
N LEU A 162 -17.71 9.84 6.79
CA LEU A 162 -16.73 8.77 6.99
C LEU A 162 -15.35 9.33 7.39
N PHE A 163 -14.82 10.35 6.68
CA PHE A 163 -13.55 10.95 7.06
C PHE A 163 -13.60 11.62 8.44
N ARG A 164 -14.70 12.29 8.78
CA ARG A 164 -14.87 12.94 10.11
C ARG A 164 -14.85 11.94 11.26
N GLN A 165 -15.24 10.68 11.05
CA GLN A 165 -15.21 9.65 12.08
C GLN A 165 -13.78 9.14 12.39
N VAL A 166 -12.82 9.28 11.47
CA VAL A 166 -11.51 8.61 11.54
C VAL A 166 -10.74 8.95 12.83
N ASP A 167 -10.73 10.21 13.30
CA ASP A 167 -10.01 10.59 14.53
C ASP A 167 -10.57 9.93 15.80
N GLY A 168 -11.89 9.73 15.85
CA GLY A 168 -12.57 9.06 16.97
C GLY A 168 -12.32 7.55 17.02
N LEU A 169 -11.85 6.95 15.93
CA LEU A 169 -11.67 5.50 15.79
C LEU A 169 -10.22 5.04 16.02
N LYS A 170 -9.29 5.97 16.28
CA LYS A 170 -7.88 5.64 16.51
C LYS A 170 -7.71 4.83 17.79
N GLN A 171 -6.86 3.82 17.74
CA GLN A 171 -6.50 3.01 18.90
C GLN A 171 -5.07 3.31 19.36
N ARG A 172 -4.76 2.87 20.58
CA ARG A 172 -3.41 2.89 21.15
C ARG A 172 -3.04 1.48 21.56
N ILE A 173 -1.86 1.03 21.15
CA ILE A 173 -1.27 -0.24 21.56
C ILE A 173 -0.11 0.10 22.51
N ALA A 174 -0.14 -0.43 23.73
CA ALA A 174 0.85 -0.13 24.77
C ALA A 174 1.09 1.40 24.95
N GLY A 175 0.01 2.18 24.94
CA GLY A 175 0.06 3.64 25.09
C GLY A 175 0.50 4.42 23.84
N LYS A 176 1.01 3.76 22.80
CA LYS A 176 1.44 4.40 21.54
C LYS A 176 0.35 4.27 20.47
N SER A 177 0.05 5.36 19.77
CA SER A 177 -0.84 5.28 18.60
C SER A 177 -0.13 4.62 17.43
N ILE A 178 -0.89 3.89 16.62
CA ILE A 178 -0.39 3.21 15.42
C ILE A 178 -0.01 4.27 14.36
N PRO A 179 1.20 4.22 13.78
CA PRO A 179 1.66 5.23 12.82
C PRO A 179 0.74 5.43 11.62
N THR A 180 0.20 4.34 11.05
CA THR A 180 -0.72 4.39 9.92
C THR A 180 -2.05 5.05 10.29
N GLU A 181 -2.59 4.80 11.48
CA GLU A 181 -3.81 5.47 11.95
C GLU A 181 -3.57 6.97 12.16
N LYS A 182 -2.41 7.34 12.74
CA LYS A 182 -2.01 8.76 12.86
C LYS A 182 -1.89 9.44 11.49
N PHE A 183 -1.44 8.71 10.47
CA PHE A 183 -1.39 9.20 9.10
C PHE A 183 -2.81 9.43 8.55
N ALA A 184 -3.68 8.41 8.62
CA ALA A 184 -5.07 8.52 8.18
C ALA A 184 -5.83 9.67 8.87
N VAL A 185 -5.65 9.84 10.19
CA VAL A 185 -6.21 10.96 10.95
C VAL A 185 -5.71 12.31 10.42
N ARG A 186 -4.41 12.45 10.15
CA ARG A 186 -3.84 13.69 9.60
C ARG A 186 -4.45 14.03 8.25
N LYS A 187 -4.57 13.06 7.34
CA LYS A 187 -5.20 13.24 6.03
C LYS A 187 -6.68 13.60 6.14
N ALA A 188 -7.41 12.94 7.04
CA ALA A 188 -8.84 13.19 7.26
C ALA A 188 -9.17 14.59 7.80
N ARG A 189 -8.19 15.33 8.34
CA ARG A 189 -8.39 16.71 8.83
C ARG A 189 -8.91 17.67 7.77
N ARG A 190 -8.63 17.43 6.48
CA ARG A 190 -9.17 18.26 5.39
C ARG A 190 -10.72 18.24 5.34
N TYR A 191 -11.36 17.27 5.98
CA TYR A 191 -12.81 17.12 6.07
C TYR A 191 -13.42 17.65 7.38
N ALA A 192 -12.61 18.19 8.29
CA ALA A 192 -13.08 18.63 9.63
C ALA A 192 -13.93 19.91 9.58
N SER A 193 -13.62 20.83 8.66
CA SER A 193 -14.36 22.09 8.49
C SER A 193 -15.74 21.87 7.85
N SER A 194 -16.59 22.90 7.90
CA SER A 194 -17.88 22.92 7.19
C SER A 194 -17.72 22.94 5.66
N GLN A 195 -16.60 23.47 5.16
CA GLN A 195 -16.21 23.47 3.75
C GLN A 195 -14.99 22.55 3.56
N PRO A 196 -15.20 21.24 3.42
CA PRO A 196 -14.10 20.28 3.33
C PRO A 196 -13.33 20.43 2.02
N VAL A 197 -12.01 20.29 2.07
CA VAL A 197 -11.15 20.20 0.89
C VAL A 197 -10.90 18.73 0.59
N LYS A 198 -11.19 18.30 -0.65
CA LYS A 198 -11.04 16.89 -1.04
C LYS A 198 -9.56 16.49 -1.05
N LEU A 199 -9.28 15.23 -0.71
CA LEU A 199 -7.97 14.63 -0.92
C LEU A 199 -7.81 14.23 -2.39
N ILE A 200 -6.62 14.42 -2.95
CA ILE A 200 -6.30 13.97 -4.31
C ILE A 200 -5.88 12.50 -4.29
N LEU A 201 -6.56 11.68 -5.11
CA LEU A 201 -6.28 10.24 -5.27
C LEU A 201 -5.98 9.47 -3.96
N PRO A 202 -6.80 9.59 -2.89
CA PRO A 202 -6.46 9.07 -1.56
C PRO A 202 -6.29 7.55 -1.53
N ALA A 203 -6.96 6.80 -2.42
CA ALA A 203 -6.76 5.36 -2.53
C ALA A 203 -5.37 5.00 -3.07
N LEU A 204 -4.84 5.79 -4.02
CA LEU A 204 -3.50 5.57 -4.59
C LEU A 204 -2.40 6.03 -3.63
N GLU A 205 -2.63 7.10 -2.87
CA GLU A 205 -1.76 7.48 -1.76
C GLU A 205 -1.65 6.33 -0.75
N MET A 206 -2.77 5.74 -0.33
CA MET A 206 -2.73 4.57 0.55
C MET A 206 -2.07 3.37 -0.10
N MET A 207 -2.28 3.16 -1.40
CA MET A 207 -1.58 2.12 -2.16
C MET A 207 -0.06 2.30 -2.07
N TYR A 208 0.45 3.53 -2.20
CA TYR A 208 1.86 3.82 -1.99
C TYR A 208 2.31 3.54 -0.56
N VAL A 209 1.54 4.00 0.44
CA VAL A 209 1.84 3.73 1.86
C VAL A 209 1.99 2.24 2.12
N TRP A 210 1.22 1.37 1.46
CA TRP A 210 1.30 -0.09 1.60
C TRP A 210 2.27 -0.78 0.63
N ASN A 211 3.10 -0.02 -0.09
CA ASN A 211 4.01 -0.51 -1.13
C ASN A 211 3.31 -1.28 -2.27
N GLY A 212 2.06 -0.92 -2.57
CA GLY A 212 1.24 -1.54 -3.61
C GLY A 212 1.74 -1.28 -5.04
N PHE A 213 2.48 -0.20 -5.27
CA PHE A 213 3.10 0.08 -6.58
C PHE A 213 4.10 -1.00 -7.00
N ALA A 214 4.84 -1.58 -6.04
CA ALA A 214 5.74 -2.71 -6.32
C ALA A 214 5.00 -3.98 -6.77
N ILE A 215 3.71 -4.10 -6.43
CA ILE A 215 2.84 -5.22 -6.84
C ILE A 215 2.21 -4.92 -8.20
N VAL A 216 1.50 -3.80 -8.35
CA VAL A 216 0.82 -3.47 -9.62
C VAL A 216 1.82 -3.27 -10.76
N GLY A 217 3.05 -2.84 -10.46
CA GLY A 217 4.15 -2.74 -11.42
C GLY A 217 4.55 -4.04 -12.12
N LYS A 218 4.05 -5.21 -11.66
CA LYS A 218 4.18 -6.50 -12.37
C LYS A 218 3.23 -6.62 -13.56
N ARG A 219 2.23 -5.73 -13.66
CA ARG A 219 1.21 -5.67 -14.71
C ARG A 219 1.26 -4.30 -15.38
N ALA A 220 1.93 -4.24 -16.53
CA ALA A 220 2.14 -2.99 -17.27
C ALA A 220 0.80 -2.37 -17.72
N ASP A 221 -0.18 -3.19 -18.10
CA ASP A 221 -1.53 -2.76 -18.48
C ASP A 221 -2.24 -2.00 -17.34
N LEU A 222 -2.19 -2.54 -16.12
CA LEU A 222 -2.79 -1.90 -14.96
C LEU A 222 -2.00 -0.68 -14.49
N THR A 223 -0.67 -0.73 -14.59
CA THR A 223 0.19 0.42 -14.27
C THR A 223 -0.03 1.60 -15.22
N GLU A 224 -0.21 1.33 -16.52
CA GLU A 224 -0.58 2.35 -17.52
C GLU A 224 -1.97 2.92 -17.22
N SER A 225 -2.92 2.06 -16.88
CA SER A 225 -4.26 2.50 -16.50
C SER A 225 -4.25 3.44 -15.29
N LEU A 226 -3.41 3.18 -14.29
CA LEU A 226 -3.22 4.07 -13.14
C LEU A 226 -2.56 5.39 -13.55
N LEU A 227 -1.58 5.34 -14.46
CA LEU A 227 -0.92 6.54 -14.99
C LEU A 227 -1.95 7.46 -15.67
N VAL A 228 -2.84 6.92 -16.50
CA VAL A 228 -3.92 7.67 -17.15
C VAL A 228 -4.83 8.34 -16.12
N THR A 229 -5.22 7.63 -15.06
CA THR A 229 -6.02 8.21 -13.96
C THR A 229 -5.28 9.37 -13.28
N ILE A 230 -3.98 9.23 -13.02
CA ILE A 230 -3.15 10.27 -12.41
C ILE A 230 -3.03 11.49 -13.33
N GLU A 231 -2.80 11.29 -14.63
CA GLU A 231 -2.65 12.38 -15.61
C GLU A 231 -3.95 13.17 -15.83
N LYS A 232 -5.10 12.48 -15.76
CA LYS A 232 -6.41 13.12 -15.78
C LYS A 232 -6.60 14.05 -14.58
N GLU A 233 -6.29 13.58 -13.38
CA GLU A 233 -6.38 14.41 -12.16
C GLU A 233 -5.34 15.54 -12.16
N GLU A 234 -4.13 15.29 -12.67
CA GLU A 234 -3.11 16.32 -12.86
C GLU A 234 -3.61 17.45 -13.77
N THR A 235 -4.23 17.10 -14.90
CA THR A 235 -4.81 18.07 -15.83
C THR A 235 -5.97 18.84 -15.18
N ALA A 236 -6.84 18.15 -14.43
CA ALA A 236 -7.94 18.79 -13.72
C ALA A 236 -7.44 19.80 -12.67
N LEU A 237 -6.44 19.43 -11.86
CA LEU A 237 -5.84 20.30 -10.86
C LEU A 237 -5.13 21.51 -11.48
N GLN A 238 -4.48 21.34 -12.64
CA GLN A 238 -3.83 22.45 -13.36
C GLN A 238 -4.84 23.48 -13.88
N ASN A 239 -6.03 23.01 -14.30
CA ASN A 239 -7.10 23.86 -14.81
C ASN A 239 -7.95 24.50 -13.69
N GLU A 240 -7.73 24.14 -12.42
CA GLU A 240 -8.47 24.68 -11.31
C GLU A 240 -8.06 26.14 -11.03
N THR A 241 -9.05 27.04 -11.09
CA THR A 241 -8.85 28.48 -10.91
C THR A 241 -8.74 28.87 -9.43
N ASN A 242 -9.45 28.14 -8.55
CA ASN A 242 -9.47 28.38 -7.12
C ASN A 242 -8.52 27.44 -6.38
N ARG A 243 -7.24 27.84 -6.30
CA ARG A 243 -6.21 27.03 -5.63
C ARG A 243 -6.42 27.06 -4.12
N SER A 244 -6.66 25.88 -3.54
CA SER A 244 -6.71 25.72 -2.09
C SER A 244 -5.31 25.87 -1.47
N GLU A 245 -5.25 25.99 -0.15
CA GLU A 245 -3.98 25.99 0.57
C GLU A 245 -3.16 24.70 0.43
N TYR A 246 -3.79 23.61 -0.03
CA TYR A 246 -3.18 22.30 -0.24
C TYR A 246 -2.66 22.09 -1.67
N TYR A 247 -2.81 23.08 -2.56
CA TYR A 247 -2.51 22.94 -3.97
C TYR A 247 -1.11 22.35 -4.26
N MET A 248 -0.08 22.86 -3.58
CA MET A 248 1.29 22.38 -3.81
C MET A 248 1.53 20.99 -3.23
N ASP A 249 0.91 20.66 -2.10
CA ASP A 249 0.90 19.31 -1.53
C ASP A 249 0.26 18.31 -2.51
N ASP A 250 -0.86 18.70 -3.15
CA ASP A 250 -1.59 17.86 -4.11
C ASP A 250 -0.82 17.70 -5.44
N VAL A 251 -0.17 18.77 -5.93
CA VAL A 251 0.74 18.69 -7.08
C VAL A 251 1.89 17.71 -6.78
N CYS A 252 2.51 17.82 -5.60
CA CYS A 252 3.62 16.95 -5.22
C CYS A 252 3.18 15.48 -5.05
N MET A 253 1.99 15.25 -4.49
CA MET A 253 1.38 13.92 -4.42
C MET A 253 1.22 13.30 -5.81
N LEU A 254 0.62 14.04 -6.76
CA LEU A 254 0.45 13.56 -8.13
C LEU A 254 1.78 13.25 -8.79
N GLN A 255 2.80 14.10 -8.64
CA GLN A 255 4.12 13.83 -9.21
C GLN A 255 4.77 12.57 -8.61
N LEU A 256 4.65 12.36 -7.30
CA LEU A 256 5.15 11.13 -6.67
C LEU A 256 4.45 9.89 -7.25
N LEU A 257 3.12 9.88 -7.30
CA LEU A 257 2.34 8.76 -7.84
C LEU A 257 2.64 8.52 -9.33
N LYS A 258 2.73 9.60 -10.12
CA LYS A 258 3.08 9.56 -11.55
C LYS A 258 4.47 8.97 -11.75
N GLY A 259 5.45 9.45 -10.99
CA GLY A 259 6.83 8.96 -11.04
C GLY A 259 6.94 7.48 -10.70
N LEU A 260 6.15 6.97 -9.74
CA LEU A 260 6.08 5.55 -9.41
C LEU A 260 5.57 4.71 -10.58
N CYS A 261 4.48 5.11 -11.23
CA CYS A 261 3.98 4.44 -12.45
C CYS A 261 5.04 4.42 -13.55
N LEU A 262 5.62 5.59 -13.86
CA LEU A 262 6.64 5.73 -14.91
C LEU A 262 7.88 4.87 -14.64
N LYS A 263 8.34 4.82 -13.38
CA LYS A 263 9.46 3.98 -12.94
C LYS A 263 9.16 2.49 -13.19
N HIS A 264 7.99 2.02 -12.78
CA HIS A 264 7.58 0.63 -13.00
C HIS A 264 7.33 0.27 -14.47
N LEU A 265 6.98 1.26 -15.30
CA LEU A 265 6.89 1.14 -16.77
C LEU A 265 8.24 1.26 -17.49
N GLY A 266 9.34 1.45 -16.76
CA GLY A 266 10.68 1.61 -17.34
C GLY A 266 10.95 2.99 -17.97
N ARG A 267 10.05 3.96 -17.82
CA ARG A 267 10.20 5.35 -18.31
C ARG A 267 11.01 6.19 -17.33
N LEU A 268 12.25 5.77 -17.06
CA LEU A 268 13.04 6.23 -15.91
C LEU A 268 13.33 7.74 -15.92
N MET A 269 13.66 8.32 -17.08
CA MET A 269 13.90 9.77 -17.18
C MET A 269 12.66 10.59 -16.82
N GLN A 270 11.47 10.16 -17.24
CA GLN A 270 10.22 10.85 -16.92
C GLN A 270 9.90 10.71 -15.43
N ALA A 271 10.15 9.53 -14.85
CA ALA A 271 10.00 9.32 -13.41
C ALA A 271 10.93 10.22 -12.59
N GLU A 272 12.19 10.35 -12.99
CA GLU A 272 13.16 11.24 -12.36
C GLU A 272 12.73 12.71 -12.41
N LEU A 273 12.15 13.17 -13.53
CA LEU A 273 11.60 14.52 -13.65
C LEU A 273 10.44 14.76 -12.67
N CYS A 274 9.51 13.81 -12.57
CA CYS A 274 8.41 13.87 -11.61
C CYS A 274 8.93 13.97 -10.17
N PHE A 275 9.84 13.08 -9.78
CA PHE A 275 10.40 13.09 -8.42
C PHE A 275 11.21 14.35 -8.14
N SER A 276 12.01 14.81 -9.10
CA SER A 276 12.78 16.06 -8.98
C SER A 276 11.86 17.26 -8.74
N LYS A 277 10.69 17.31 -9.39
CA LYS A 277 9.69 18.37 -9.18
C LYS A 277 9.15 18.40 -7.74
N VAL A 278 8.97 17.24 -7.10
CA VAL A 278 8.58 17.19 -5.67
C VAL A 278 9.66 17.77 -4.78
N VAL A 279 10.92 17.34 -4.98
CA VAL A 279 12.06 17.81 -4.17
C VAL A 279 12.26 19.32 -4.34
N GLN A 280 12.18 19.84 -5.56
CA GLN A 280 12.30 21.27 -5.85
C GLN A 280 11.16 22.11 -5.24
N SER A 281 10.00 21.48 -4.98
CA SER A 281 8.82 22.13 -4.41
C SER A 281 8.78 22.08 -2.89
N GLU A 282 9.80 21.52 -2.21
CA GLU A 282 9.85 21.31 -0.76
C GLU A 282 9.40 22.54 0.06
N LYS A 283 9.92 23.73 -0.25
CA LYS A 283 9.61 24.97 0.48
C LYS A 283 8.15 25.43 0.34
N GLN A 284 7.41 24.88 -0.62
CA GLN A 284 6.02 25.23 -0.91
C GLN A 284 5.04 24.22 -0.31
N ILE A 285 5.50 23.05 0.15
CA ILE A 285 4.67 22.03 0.81
C ILE A 285 4.37 22.49 2.23
N LYS A 286 3.09 22.51 2.61
CA LYS A 286 2.66 23.02 3.92
C LYS A 286 2.34 21.94 4.92
N TYR A 287 1.76 20.83 4.48
CA TYR A 287 1.11 19.84 5.36
C TYR A 287 1.73 18.45 5.22
N ASP A 288 1.91 17.98 3.99
CA ASP A 288 2.34 16.63 3.66
C ASP A 288 3.88 16.54 3.55
N SER A 289 4.58 17.00 4.60
CA SER A 289 6.05 17.08 4.64
C SER A 289 6.77 15.74 4.45
N TYR A 290 6.08 14.61 4.61
CA TYR A 290 6.63 13.28 4.33
C TYR A 290 6.89 13.04 2.82
N LEU A 291 6.24 13.81 1.93
CA LEU A 291 6.38 13.64 0.48
C LEU A 291 7.84 13.74 0.03
N VAL A 292 8.60 14.69 0.59
CA VAL A 292 10.00 14.94 0.19
C VAL A 292 10.93 13.77 0.56
N PRO A 293 11.05 13.35 1.84
CA PRO A 293 11.91 12.22 2.19
C PRO A 293 11.48 10.91 1.51
N PHE A 294 10.18 10.66 1.35
CA PHE A 294 9.70 9.50 0.61
C PHE A 294 10.08 9.57 -0.88
N THR A 295 10.04 10.76 -1.49
CA THR A 295 10.43 10.93 -2.90
C THR A 295 11.95 10.80 -3.10
N LEU A 296 12.76 11.33 -2.17
CA LEU A 296 14.22 11.15 -2.17
C LEU A 296 14.58 9.65 -2.07
N TYR A 297 13.87 8.89 -1.24
CA TYR A 297 14.03 7.44 -1.18
C TYR A 297 13.71 6.77 -2.53
N GLU A 298 12.60 7.15 -3.17
CA GLU A 298 12.22 6.58 -4.48
C GLU A 298 13.18 6.97 -5.62
N LEU A 299 13.76 8.18 -5.59
CA LEU A 299 14.89 8.59 -6.45
C LEU A 299 16.12 7.72 -6.21
N GLY A 300 16.46 7.48 -4.95
CA GLY A 300 17.57 6.59 -4.61
C GLY A 300 17.39 5.18 -5.17
N LEU A 301 16.18 4.62 -5.05
CA LEU A 301 15.83 3.34 -5.67
C LEU A 301 15.88 3.39 -7.21
N LEU A 302 15.48 4.51 -7.83
CA LEU A 302 15.55 4.69 -9.28
C LEU A 302 17.01 4.68 -9.76
N TYR A 303 17.91 5.42 -9.11
CA TYR A 303 19.34 5.40 -9.45
C TYR A 303 19.98 4.05 -9.18
N LYS A 304 19.54 3.33 -8.13
CA LYS A 304 19.97 1.94 -7.88
C LYS A 304 19.60 1.02 -9.04
N GLN A 305 18.41 1.19 -9.64
CA GLN A 305 17.98 0.43 -10.81
C GLN A 305 18.81 0.76 -12.08
N GLN A 306 19.39 1.96 -12.14
CA GLN A 306 20.29 2.40 -13.21
C GLN A 306 21.77 2.07 -12.96
N ASP A 307 22.08 1.32 -11.90
CA ASP A 307 23.44 1.00 -11.45
C ASP A 307 24.27 2.23 -11.01
N GLU A 308 23.62 3.37 -10.74
CA GLU A 308 24.27 4.58 -10.22
C GLU A 308 24.34 4.57 -8.69
N ARG A 309 25.12 3.62 -8.14
CA ARG A 309 25.15 3.31 -6.70
C ARG A 309 25.49 4.51 -5.80
N GLU A 310 26.45 5.35 -6.18
CA GLU A 310 26.85 6.50 -5.36
C GLU A 310 25.74 7.54 -5.25
N LYS A 311 25.05 7.85 -6.37
CA LYS A 311 23.90 8.75 -6.36
C LYS A 311 22.77 8.14 -5.54
N ALA A 312 22.50 6.84 -5.72
CA ALA A 312 21.48 6.13 -4.96
C ALA A 312 21.68 6.26 -3.44
N ILE A 313 22.88 5.97 -2.94
CA ILE A 313 23.23 6.08 -1.52
C ILE A 313 23.04 7.51 -1.04
N ARG A 314 23.53 8.50 -1.79
CA ARG A 314 23.42 9.92 -1.41
C ARG A 314 21.97 10.36 -1.21
N TYR A 315 21.07 10.00 -2.12
CA TYR A 315 19.64 10.31 -2.00
C TYR A 315 18.98 9.61 -0.81
N ILE A 316 19.29 8.32 -0.60
CA ILE A 316 18.75 7.52 0.50
C ILE A 316 19.22 8.05 1.86
N GLU A 317 20.50 8.40 1.99
CA GLU A 317 21.05 9.00 3.21
C GLU A 317 20.48 10.40 3.47
N THR A 318 20.28 11.19 2.42
CA THR A 318 19.62 12.51 2.53
C THR A 318 18.21 12.35 3.09
N ALA A 319 17.43 11.39 2.59
CA ALA A 319 16.08 11.10 3.09
C ALA A 319 16.08 10.72 4.58
N LYS A 320 17.11 10.01 5.05
CA LYS A 320 17.25 9.55 6.44
C LYS A 320 17.72 10.66 7.39
N ASN A 321 18.72 11.44 6.97
CA ASN A 321 19.49 12.29 7.88
C ASN A 321 18.97 13.73 7.95
N ASN A 322 18.34 14.22 6.87
CA ASN A 322 17.98 15.64 6.74
C ASN A 322 16.52 15.95 7.10
N TYR A 323 15.69 14.94 7.37
CA TYR A 323 14.25 15.08 7.64
C TYR A 323 13.87 14.38 8.95
N LYS A 324 12.98 14.98 9.74
CA LYS A 324 12.51 14.45 11.03
C LYS A 324 11.04 14.83 11.27
N GLU A 325 10.37 14.10 12.16
CA GLU A 325 9.02 14.39 12.68
C GLU A 325 7.88 14.38 11.63
N TYR A 326 8.14 13.83 10.45
CA TYR A 326 7.15 13.67 9.40
C TYR A 326 6.31 12.39 9.60
N SER A 327 5.17 12.33 8.89
CA SER A 327 4.33 11.12 8.91
C SER A 327 5.08 9.89 8.41
N MET A 328 4.92 8.75 9.09
CA MET A 328 5.47 7.47 8.65
C MET A 328 7.02 7.39 8.61
N GLU A 329 7.72 8.29 9.32
CA GLU A 329 9.19 8.32 9.43
C GLU A 329 9.80 6.95 9.79
N SER A 330 9.33 6.30 10.86
CA SER A 330 9.86 4.99 11.26
C SER A 330 9.73 3.94 10.16
N ARG A 331 8.65 3.99 9.36
CA ARG A 331 8.45 3.09 8.24
C ARG A 331 9.45 3.37 7.12
N LEU A 332 9.69 4.64 6.79
CA LEU A 332 10.70 4.99 5.80
C LEU A 332 12.08 4.54 6.25
N HIS A 333 12.43 4.69 7.53
CA HIS A 333 13.72 4.23 8.07
C HIS A 333 13.93 2.72 7.94
N PHE A 334 12.89 1.91 8.16
CA PHE A 334 12.97 0.46 7.90
C PHE A 334 13.25 0.17 6.42
N ARG A 335 12.54 0.85 5.50
CA ARG A 335 12.76 0.70 4.05
C ARG A 335 14.17 1.13 3.65
N ILE A 336 14.67 2.24 4.20
CA ILE A 336 16.03 2.73 3.98
C ILE A 336 17.06 1.70 4.45
N HIS A 337 16.89 1.14 5.65
CA HIS A 337 17.79 0.11 6.17
C HIS A 337 17.78 -1.16 5.30
N ALA A 338 16.67 -1.49 4.66
CA ALA A 338 16.62 -2.63 3.75
C ALA A 338 17.23 -2.33 2.37
N ALA A 339 17.32 -1.06 1.97
CA ALA A 339 17.79 -0.64 0.66
C ALA A 339 19.31 -0.43 0.58
N LEU A 340 19.90 0.04 1.69
CA LEU A 340 21.34 0.16 1.93
C LEU A 340 21.92 -1.20 2.34
#